data_AF-A0A9D6EQT1-F1
#
_entry.id   AF-A0A9D6EQT1-F1
#
_cell.length_a   1.000
_cell.length_b   1.000
_cell.length_c   1.000
_cell.angle_alpha   90.00
_cell.angle_beta   90.00
_cell.angle_gamma   90.00
#
_symmetry.space_group_name_H-M   'P 1'
#
loop_
_entity.id
_entity.type
_entity.pdbx_description
1 polymer ?
#
loop_
_entity_poly.entity_id
_entity_poly.type
_entity_poly.pdbx_seq_one_letter_code
_entity_poly.pdbx_strand_id
1 'polypeptide(L)'
;MTNQESKRKKLHVAVIKQMITLATSGFGLVAALAWNNVIQEFVNNYVKKYISVGSGTISLFLYAIAITILAVFITYQLSKIAEKLEK
;
A
#
# COMPACT_ATOMS: atom_id res chain seq x y z
N MET A 1 -15.71 -40.63 12.42
CA MET A 1 -14.74 -39.74 11.74
C MET A 1 -13.54 -39.60 12.66
N THR A 2 -12.35 -40.09 12.27
CA THR A 2 -11.20 -40.26 13.16
C THR A 2 -10.46 -38.93 13.40
N ASN A 3 -10.08 -38.70 14.66
CA ASN A 3 -9.42 -37.48 15.17
C ASN A 3 -8.19 -37.02 14.35
N GLN A 4 -7.53 -37.95 13.65
CA GLN A 4 -6.35 -37.71 12.82
C GLN A 4 -6.66 -36.93 11.53
N GLU A 5 -7.81 -37.16 10.90
CA GLU A 5 -8.17 -36.50 9.63
C GLU A 5 -8.50 -35.01 9.85
N SER A 6 -9.19 -34.70 10.96
CA SER A 6 -9.49 -33.33 11.40
C SER A 6 -8.21 -32.54 11.70
N LYS A 7 -7.22 -33.17 12.35
CA LYS A 7 -5.95 -32.53 12.71
C LYS A 7 -5.12 -32.15 11.47
N ARG A 8 -5.06 -33.02 10.45
CA ARG A 8 -4.39 -32.72 9.18
C ARG A 8 -5.05 -31.56 8.44
N LYS A 9 -6.39 -31.55 8.33
CA LYS A 9 -7.12 -30.44 7.69
C LYS A 9 -6.84 -29.11 8.38
N LYS A 10 -6.84 -29.08 9.73
CA LYS A 10 -6.49 -27.88 10.51
C LYS A 10 -5.06 -27.40 10.23
N LEU A 11 -4.10 -28.32 10.12
CA LEU A 11 -2.71 -27.98 9.80
C LEU A 11 -2.59 -27.38 8.40
N HIS A 12 -3.19 -27.98 7.37
CA HIS A 12 -3.17 -27.44 6.01
C HIS A 12 -3.79 -26.04 5.93
N VAL A 13 -4.92 -25.83 6.62
CA VAL A 13 -5.55 -24.51 6.69
C VAL A 13 -4.63 -23.49 7.37
N ALA A 14 -3.95 -23.88 8.45
CA ALA A 14 -3.01 -22.99 9.14
C ALA A 14 -1.82 -22.61 8.23
N VAL A 15 -1.26 -23.57 7.50
CA VAL A 15 -0.17 -23.32 6.55
C VAL A 15 -0.62 -22.37 5.43
N ILE A 16 -1.77 -22.62 4.82
CA ILE A 16 -2.31 -21.75 3.77
C ILE A 16 -2.56 -20.33 4.30
N LYS A 17 -3.14 -20.19 5.49
CA LYS A 17 -3.32 -18.87 6.13
C LYS A 17 -1.98 -18.15 6.30
N GLN A 18 -0.95 -18.85 6.78
CA GLN A 18 0.38 -18.26 6.95
C GLN A 18 0.99 -17.83 5.62
N MET A 19 0.83 -18.63 4.56
CA MET A 19 1.28 -18.28 3.22
C MET A 19 0.56 -17.04 2.67
N ILE A 20 -0.75 -16.94 2.87
CA ILE A 20 -1.54 -15.76 2.47
C ILE A 20 -1.03 -14.51 3.19
N THR A 21 -0.83 -14.59 4.52
CA THR A 21 -0.29 -13.46 5.30
C THR A 21 1.09 -13.04 4.81
N LEU A 22 1.98 -14.00 4.54
CA LEU A 22 3.34 -13.72 4.10
C LEU A 22 3.35 -13.10 2.69
N ALA A 23 2.56 -13.67 1.76
CA ALA A 23 2.41 -13.14 0.41
C ALA A 23 1.80 -11.74 0.41
N THR A 24 0.72 -11.52 1.17
CA THR A 24 0.03 -10.23 1.26
C THR A 24 0.95 -9.16 1.87
N SER A 25 1.69 -9.51 2.92
CA SER A 25 2.69 -8.62 3.53
C SER A 25 3.81 -8.25 2.54
N GLY A 26 4.35 -9.26 1.84
CA GLY A 26 5.39 -9.06 0.83
C GLY A 26 4.92 -8.18 -0.33
N PHE A 27 3.74 -8.45 -0.88
CA PHE A 27 3.15 -7.63 -1.94
C PHE A 27 2.76 -6.24 -1.45
N GLY A 28 2.31 -6.08 -0.20
CA GLY A 28 2.06 -4.78 0.41
C GLY A 28 3.32 -3.90 0.42
N LEU A 29 4.48 -4.49 0.77
CA LEU A 29 5.76 -3.79 0.73
C LEU A 29 6.16 -3.40 -0.69
N VAL A 30 6.06 -4.33 -1.65
CA VAL A 30 6.37 -4.06 -3.07
C VAL A 30 5.44 -2.98 -3.63
N ALA A 31 4.15 -3.02 -3.30
CA ALA A 31 3.19 -2.02 -3.73
C ALA A 31 3.53 -0.64 -3.16
N ALA A 32 3.90 -0.54 -1.88
CA ALA A 32 4.33 0.71 -1.26
C ALA A 32 5.58 1.29 -1.96
N LEU A 33 6.56 0.45 -2.27
CA LEU A 33 7.77 0.83 -3.02
C LEU A 33 7.44 1.31 -4.44
N ALA A 34 6.56 0.60 -5.15
CA ALA A 34 6.15 0.96 -6.50
C ALA A 34 5.43 2.32 -6.53
N TRP A 35 4.47 2.54 -5.62
CA TRP A 35 3.76 3.82 -5.52
C TRP A 35 4.70 4.98 -5.18
N ASN A 36 5.65 4.78 -4.26
CA ASN A 36 6.68 5.77 -3.95
C ASN A 36 7.45 6.19 -5.22
N ASN A 37 7.93 5.22 -6.01
CA ASN A 37 8.67 5.51 -7.24
C ASN A 37 7.81 6.22 -8.28
N VAL A 38 6.57 5.76 -8.51
CA VAL A 38 5.63 6.39 -9.46
C VAL A 38 5.38 7.85 -9.11
N ILE A 39 5.14 8.16 -7.84
CA ILE A 39 4.88 9.54 -7.39
C ILE A 39 6.15 10.40 -7.58
N GLN A 40 7.33 9.88 -7.23
CA GLN A 40 8.59 10.59 -7.44
C GLN A 40 8.85 10.88 -8.92
N GLU A 41 8.71 9.88 -9.80
CA GLU A 41 8.87 10.06 -11.24
C GLU A 41 7.84 11.03 -11.80
N PHE A 42 6.58 10.94 -11.36
CA PHE A 42 5.54 11.86 -11.78
C PHE A 42 5.90 13.32 -11.42
N VAL A 43 6.30 13.58 -10.19
CA VAL A 43 6.72 14.92 -9.74
C VAL A 43 7.97 15.38 -10.50
N ASN A 44 8.94 14.49 -10.71
CA ASN A 44 10.17 14.82 -11.42
C ASN A 44 9.97 15.08 -12.92
N ASN A 45 9.09 14.34 -13.58
CA ASN A 45 8.94 14.40 -15.04
C ASN A 45 7.90 15.43 -15.48
N TYR A 46 6.82 15.59 -14.70
CA TYR A 46 5.74 16.50 -15.05
C TYR A 46 5.87 17.81 -14.29
N VAL A 47 6.05 17.78 -12.96
CA VAL A 47 5.99 19.01 -12.16
C VAL A 47 7.25 19.86 -12.26
N LYS A 48 8.46 19.27 -12.24
CA LYS A 48 9.72 20.02 -12.41
C LYS A 48 9.79 20.75 -13.75
N LYS A 49 9.25 20.19 -14.83
CA LYS A 49 9.29 20.82 -16.17
C LYS A 49 8.49 22.13 -16.22
N TYR A 50 7.41 22.23 -15.46
CA TYR A 50 6.59 23.43 -15.40
C TYR A 50 7.07 24.45 -14.36
N ILE A 51 7.85 24.02 -13.36
CA ILE A 51 8.38 24.89 -12.30
C ILE A 51 9.90 25.03 -12.51
N SER A 52 10.30 25.96 -13.38
CA SER A 52 11.69 26.31 -13.73
C SER A 52 12.46 27.01 -12.58
N VAL A 53 12.24 26.66 -11.32
CA VAL A 53 12.84 27.34 -10.17
C VAL A 53 13.88 26.44 -9.50
N GLY A 54 15.03 26.31 -10.17
CA GLY A 54 16.39 26.27 -9.59
C GLY A 54 16.79 25.32 -8.46
N SER A 55 15.94 24.52 -7.83
CA SER A 55 16.39 23.68 -6.71
C SER A 55 15.62 22.35 -6.58
N GLY A 56 16.37 21.25 -6.44
CA GLY A 56 15.81 19.92 -6.17
C GLY A 56 14.94 19.86 -4.91
N THR A 57 15.11 20.82 -3.99
CA THR A 57 14.31 20.98 -2.77
C THR A 57 12.82 21.20 -3.04
N ILE A 58 12.47 22.00 -4.05
CA ILE A 58 11.06 22.25 -4.41
C ILE A 58 10.36 20.99 -4.90
N SER A 59 11.07 20.12 -5.62
CA SER A 59 10.50 18.83 -6.04
C SER A 59 10.26 17.87 -4.89
N LEU A 60 11.13 17.85 -3.87
CA LEU A 60 10.94 17.06 -2.66
C LEU A 60 9.75 17.59 -1.85
N PHE A 61 9.57 18.91 -1.81
CA PHE A 61 8.44 19.55 -1.14
C PHE A 61 7.10 19.22 -1.82
N LEU A 62 7.04 19.26 -3.15
CA LEU A 62 5.87 18.85 -3.93
C LEU A 62 5.57 17.36 -3.78
N TYR A 63 6.61 16.51 -3.79
CA TYR A 63 6.47 15.09 -3.46
C TYR A 63 5.84 14.89 -2.07
N ALA A 64 6.32 15.61 -1.05
CA ALA A 64 5.79 15.53 0.32
C ALA A 64 4.32 15.96 0.42
N ILE A 65 3.91 17.01 -0.29
CA ILE A 65 2.51 17.44 -0.36
C ILE A 65 1.67 16.38 -1.08
N ALA A 66 2.13 15.88 -2.24
CA ALA A 66 1.41 14.90 -3.04
C ALA A 66 1.17 13.60 -2.26
N ILE A 67 2.20 13.07 -1.58
CA ILE A 67 2.05 11.84 -0.78
C ILE A 67 1.12 12.06 0.42
N THR A 68 1.13 13.25 1.03
CA THR A 68 0.24 13.57 2.15
C THR A 68 -1.22 13.61 1.71
N ILE A 69 -1.52 14.28 0.59
CA ILE A 69 -2.86 14.32 0.02
C ILE A 69 -3.34 12.91 -0.32
N LEU A 70 -2.49 12.11 -0.97
CA LEU A 70 -2.82 10.73 -1.34
C LEU A 70 -3.06 9.85 -0.11
N ALA A 71 -2.24 9.98 0.93
CA ALA A 71 -2.41 9.25 2.18
C ALA A 71 -3.73 9.61 2.87
N VAL A 72 -4.05 10.90 3.01
CA VAL A 72 -5.33 11.35 3.59
C VAL A 72 -6.51 10.86 2.76
N PHE A 73 -6.42 10.94 1.43
CA PHE A 73 -7.48 10.47 0.53
C PHE A 73 -7.74 8.96 0.67
N ILE A 74 -6.68 8.14 0.60
CA ILE A 74 -6.81 6.67 0.74
C ILE A 74 -7.33 6.31 2.12
N THR A 75 -6.77 6.87 3.18
CA THR A 75 -7.19 6.56 4.56
C THR A 75 -8.64 6.98 4.81
N TYR A 76 -9.07 8.14 4.33
CA TYR A 76 -10.46 8.58 4.41
C TYR A 76 -11.41 7.62 3.69
N GLN A 77 -11.08 7.20 2.47
CA GLN A 77 -11.88 6.26 1.69
C GLN A 77 -11.96 4.89 2.37
N LEU A 78 -10.84 4.39 2.91
CA LEU A 78 -10.80 3.14 3.67
C LEU A 78 -11.65 3.23 4.95
N SER A 79 -11.57 4.33 5.70
CA SER A 79 -12.42 4.53 6.89
C SER A 79 -13.91 4.48 6.55
N LYS A 80 -14.33 5.09 5.43
CA LYS A 80 -15.72 5.04 4.97
C LYS A 80 -16.18 3.63 4.58
N ILE A 81 -15.29 2.85 3.96
CA ILE A 81 -15.57 1.44 3.63
C ILE A 81 -15.69 0.62 4.90
N ALA A 82 -14.79 0.81 5.87
CA ALA A 82 -14.83 0.12 7.16
C ALA A 82 -16.13 0.39 7.91
N GLU A 83 -16.56 1.66 8.00
CA GLU A 83 -17.82 2.03 8.65
C GLU A 83 -19.04 1.36 7.98
N LYS A 84 -19.00 1.15 6.66
CA LYS A 84 -20.07 0.48 5.91
C LYS A 84 -20.10 -1.04 6.13
N LEU A 85 -18.95 -1.65 6.42
CA LEU A 85 -18.86 -3.10 6.69
C LEU A 85 -19.21 -3.43 8.15
N GLU A 86 -19.06 -2.47 9.06
CA GLU A 86 -19.41 -2.61 10.49
C GLU A 86 -20.88 -2.27 10.80
N LYS A 87 -21.57 -1.54 9.93
CA LYS A 87 -23.03 -1.30 9.98
C LYS A 87 -23.82 -2.42 9.32
#